data_AF-A0A9E0VMW2-F1
#
_entry.id   AF-A0A9E0VMW2-F1
#
_cell.length_a   1.000
_cell.length_b   1.000
_cell.length_c   1.000
_cell.angle_alpha   90.00
_cell.angle_beta   90.00
_cell.angle_gamma   90.00
#
_symmetry.space_group_name_H-M   'P 1'
#
loop_
_entity.id
_entity.type
_entity.pdbx_description
1 polymer ?
#
loop_
_entity_poly.entity_id
_entity_poly.type
_entity_poly.pdbx_seq_one_letter_code
_entity_poly.pdbx_strand_id
1 'polypeptide(L)'
;MRSTFKVSFFLKRNAKKTNGKAPIIVRITLDGKIAQFSCKLEISPTIWSVQLGKATGRNAESVSINATLEEIKASIHKHYHHLQVRESIITAEKLKNAFLGHDEDHETLLQVFSRHNEDFQKLVGVCKSNSTYHKYELAQRRIEEFMRLRYNISDIAFHDLSLMFIKDYELYLRTHCKLSNNVAAKMIQYLKKIVTTARNSGLIQKDPFASHNIKINRVDRGYLDKQELEKILKKEISFKRLEQVRDIFIFCYRSRIDSLLSIKLGILY
;
A
#
# COMPACT_ATOMS: atom_id res chain seq x y z
N MET A 1 -11.05 -28.72 -14.48
CA MET A 1 -11.92 -27.92 -15.38
C MET A 1 -11.03 -27.29 -16.44
N ARG A 2 -11.28 -27.51 -17.74
CA ARG A 2 -10.56 -26.84 -18.83
C ARG A 2 -11.28 -25.53 -19.13
N SER A 3 -10.72 -24.38 -18.72
CA SER A 3 -11.23 -23.08 -19.13
C SER A 3 -11.16 -22.92 -20.65
N THR A 4 -12.23 -22.44 -21.25
CA THR A 4 -12.36 -22.26 -22.71
C THR A 4 -11.86 -20.88 -23.10
N PHE A 5 -10.53 -20.76 -23.25
CA PHE A 5 -9.86 -19.53 -23.67
C PHE A 5 -9.78 -19.43 -25.19
N LYS A 6 -10.26 -18.32 -25.77
CA LYS A 6 -10.17 -18.03 -27.21
C LYS A 6 -9.93 -16.55 -27.46
N VAL A 7 -8.95 -16.25 -28.32
CA VAL A 7 -8.69 -14.90 -28.84
C VAL A 7 -9.08 -14.87 -30.32
N SER A 8 -9.87 -13.86 -30.71
CA SER A 8 -10.29 -13.66 -32.11
C SER A 8 -10.27 -12.18 -32.48
N PHE A 9 -10.17 -11.90 -33.78
CA PHE A 9 -10.15 -10.55 -34.32
C PHE A 9 -11.34 -10.34 -35.24
N PHE A 10 -11.96 -9.16 -35.18
CA PHE A 10 -13.05 -8.80 -36.07
C PHE A 10 -13.07 -7.32 -36.41
N LEU A 11 -13.67 -6.97 -37.53
CA LEU A 11 -13.81 -5.58 -37.96
C LEU A 11 -15.07 -4.94 -37.39
N LYS A 12 -14.92 -3.75 -36.79
CA LYS A 12 -16.08 -2.91 -36.43
C LYS A 12 -16.55 -2.12 -37.64
N ARG A 13 -17.32 -2.77 -38.52
CA ARG A 13 -17.82 -2.18 -39.79
C ARG A 13 -18.70 -0.94 -39.61
N ASN A 14 -19.33 -0.79 -38.44
CA ASN A 14 -20.21 0.35 -38.13
C ASN A 14 -19.44 1.60 -37.68
N ALA A 15 -18.10 1.53 -37.58
CA ALA A 15 -17.22 2.63 -37.22
C ALA A 15 -16.19 2.89 -38.32
N LYS A 16 -16.64 2.96 -39.57
CA LYS A 16 -15.77 3.37 -40.68
C LYS A 16 -15.34 4.81 -40.47
N LYS A 17 -14.03 5.06 -40.55
CA LYS A 17 -13.49 6.41 -40.52
C LYS A 17 -13.61 7.05 -41.90
N THR A 18 -13.40 8.36 -41.97
CA THR A 18 -13.42 9.19 -43.19
C THR A 18 -12.46 8.67 -44.27
N ASN A 19 -11.45 7.89 -43.87
CA ASN A 19 -10.47 7.23 -44.76
C ASN A 19 -10.98 5.92 -45.40
N GLY A 20 -12.23 5.50 -45.15
CA GLY A 20 -12.82 4.26 -45.68
C GLY A 20 -12.35 2.96 -45.01
N LYS A 21 -11.38 3.02 -44.08
CA LYS A 21 -10.90 1.87 -43.32
C LYS A 21 -11.75 1.64 -42.06
N ALA A 22 -11.77 0.39 -41.60
CA ALA A 22 -12.48 0.00 -40.39
C ALA A 22 -11.47 -0.47 -39.32
N PRO A 23 -11.69 -0.14 -38.03
CA PRO A 23 -10.80 -0.57 -36.97
C PRO A 23 -10.97 -2.06 -36.66
N ILE A 24 -9.86 -2.70 -36.35
CA ILE A 24 -9.79 -4.10 -35.92
C ILE A 24 -9.99 -4.14 -34.39
N ILE A 25 -10.91 -4.99 -33.96
CA ILE A 25 -11.25 -5.23 -32.56
C ILE A 25 -10.75 -6.61 -32.15
N VAL A 26 -10.10 -6.67 -31.00
CA VAL A 26 -9.71 -7.91 -30.33
C VAL A 26 -10.85 -8.36 -29.45
N ARG A 27 -11.21 -9.64 -29.54
CA ARG A 27 -12.21 -10.30 -28.71
C ARG A 27 -11.55 -11.44 -27.93
N ILE A 28 -11.54 -11.31 -26.61
CA ILE A 28 -11.13 -12.34 -25.66
C ILE A 28 -12.40 -13.02 -25.17
N THR A 29 -12.46 -14.34 -25.27
CA THR A 29 -13.53 -15.18 -24.70
C THR A 29 -12.92 -16.10 -23.68
N LEU A 30 -13.46 -16.09 -22.47
CA LEU A 30 -13.04 -16.97 -21.37
C LEU A 30 -14.30 -17.46 -20.66
N ASP A 31 -14.54 -18.77 -20.68
CA ASP A 31 -15.67 -19.42 -20.00
C ASP A 31 -17.03 -18.75 -20.29
N GLY A 32 -17.25 -18.43 -21.56
CA GLY A 32 -18.48 -17.79 -22.05
C GLY A 32 -18.54 -16.26 -21.84
N LYS A 33 -17.67 -15.67 -21.01
CA LYS A 33 -17.58 -14.22 -20.85
C LYS A 33 -16.67 -13.60 -21.90
N ILE A 34 -17.06 -12.43 -22.41
CA ILE A 34 -16.40 -11.77 -23.53
C ILE A 34 -15.89 -10.40 -23.11
N ALA A 35 -14.62 -10.12 -23.40
CA ALA A 35 -14.03 -8.78 -23.30
C ALA A 35 -13.53 -8.32 -24.67
N GLN A 36 -13.74 -7.04 -24.99
CA GLN A 36 -13.39 -6.46 -26.29
C GLN A 36 -12.61 -5.16 -26.12
N PHE A 37 -11.66 -4.92 -27.02
CA PHE A 37 -10.91 -3.68 -27.11
C PHE A 37 -10.35 -3.47 -28.53
N SER A 38 -10.05 -2.22 -28.88
CA SER A 38 -9.44 -1.90 -30.18
C SER A 38 -7.93 -2.08 -30.11
N CYS A 39 -7.34 -2.75 -31.11
CA CYS A 39 -5.87 -2.83 -31.23
C CYS A 39 -5.26 -1.62 -31.94
N LYS A 40 -6.03 -0.55 -32.19
CA LYS A 40 -5.62 0.67 -32.92
C LYS A 40 -5.15 0.44 -34.36
N LEU A 41 -5.32 -0.77 -34.90
CA LEU A 41 -5.08 -1.09 -36.30
C LEU A 41 -6.35 -0.90 -37.12
N GLU A 42 -6.18 -0.50 -38.38
CA GLU A 42 -7.26 -0.25 -39.32
C GLU A 42 -6.95 -0.92 -40.65
N ILE A 43 -7.98 -1.51 -41.27
CA ILE A 43 -7.82 -2.18 -42.56
C ILE A 43 -9.07 -1.95 -43.43
N SER A 44 -8.89 -1.98 -44.75
CA SER A 44 -10.02 -1.94 -45.67
C SER A 44 -10.88 -3.21 -45.50
N PRO A 45 -12.21 -3.08 -45.36
CA PRO A 45 -13.10 -4.23 -45.27
C PRO A 45 -13.05 -5.19 -46.46
N THR A 46 -12.58 -4.73 -47.63
CA THR A 46 -12.45 -5.55 -48.85
C THR A 46 -11.34 -6.59 -48.76
N ILE A 47 -10.29 -6.32 -47.99
CA ILE A 47 -9.12 -7.20 -47.84
C ILE A 47 -9.13 -7.92 -46.48
N TRP A 48 -10.29 -8.09 -45.84
CA TRP A 48 -10.41 -8.78 -44.56
C TRP A 48 -11.23 -10.06 -44.68
N SER A 49 -10.65 -11.19 -44.27
CA SER A 49 -11.39 -12.45 -44.16
C SER A 49 -12.06 -12.55 -42.79
N VAL A 50 -13.39 -12.60 -42.81
CA VAL A 50 -14.20 -12.81 -41.59
C VAL A 50 -13.99 -14.22 -41.01
N GLN A 51 -13.84 -15.22 -41.87
CA GLN A 51 -13.64 -16.61 -41.46
C GLN A 51 -12.27 -16.82 -40.79
N LEU A 52 -11.23 -16.21 -41.35
CA LEU A 52 -9.85 -16.35 -40.83
C LEU A 52 -9.53 -15.33 -39.74
N GLY A 53 -10.28 -14.23 -39.65
CA GLY A 53 -9.98 -13.12 -38.74
C GLY A 53 -8.65 -12.44 -39.05
N LYS A 54 -8.30 -12.33 -40.34
CA LYS A 54 -7.01 -11.84 -40.84
C LYS A 54 -7.15 -11.12 -42.17
N ALA A 55 -6.14 -10.34 -42.54
CA ALA A 55 -6.04 -9.69 -43.83
C ALA A 55 -5.83 -10.72 -44.97
N THR A 56 -6.57 -10.58 -46.06
CA THR A 56 -6.43 -11.37 -47.30
C THR A 56 -5.60 -10.60 -48.31
N GLY A 57 -4.47 -11.18 -48.71
CA GLY A 57 -3.58 -10.58 -49.69
C GLY A 57 -2.12 -10.86 -49.36
N ARG A 58 -1.25 -10.76 -50.38
CA ARG A 58 0.21 -10.87 -50.23
C ARG A 58 0.91 -9.52 -50.31
N ASN A 59 0.15 -8.42 -50.25
CA ASN A 59 0.74 -7.07 -50.23
C ASN A 59 1.41 -6.77 -48.89
N ALA A 60 2.35 -5.83 -48.89
CA ALA A 60 3.13 -5.48 -47.69
C ALA A 60 2.24 -5.06 -46.51
N GLU A 61 1.12 -4.37 -46.76
CA GLU A 61 0.15 -3.97 -45.73
C GLU A 61 -0.50 -5.20 -45.06
N SER A 62 -0.99 -6.19 -45.83
CA SER A 62 -1.62 -7.38 -45.26
C SER A 62 -0.63 -8.24 -44.47
N VAL A 63 0.60 -8.37 -44.97
CA VAL A 63 1.66 -9.13 -44.28
C VAL A 63 2.02 -8.46 -42.96
N SER A 64 2.22 -7.14 -42.96
CA SER A 64 2.55 -6.38 -41.74
C SER A 64 1.43 -6.44 -40.71
N ILE A 65 0.17 -6.18 -41.11
CA ILE A 65 -0.98 -6.26 -40.20
C ILE A 65 -1.12 -7.66 -39.61
N ASN A 66 -1.00 -8.71 -40.43
CA ASN A 66 -1.12 -10.09 -39.94
C ASN A 66 0.00 -10.44 -38.95
N ALA A 67 1.22 -9.95 -39.16
CA ALA A 67 2.32 -10.12 -38.21
C ALA A 67 2.02 -9.45 -36.85
N THR A 68 1.56 -8.19 -36.87
CA THR A 68 1.18 -7.48 -35.64
C THR A 68 0.02 -8.18 -34.91
N LEU A 69 -0.97 -8.71 -35.64
CA LEU A 69 -2.08 -9.44 -35.03
C LEU A 69 -1.62 -10.74 -34.35
N GLU A 70 -0.66 -11.46 -34.92
CA GLU A 70 -0.09 -12.64 -34.27
C GLU A 70 0.74 -12.27 -33.04
N GLU A 71 1.49 -11.17 -33.07
CA GLU A 71 2.21 -10.68 -31.90
C GLU A 71 1.27 -10.31 -30.75
N ILE A 72 0.18 -9.59 -31.05
CA ILE A 72 -0.88 -9.28 -30.07
C ILE A 72 -1.46 -10.57 -29.50
N LYS A 73 -1.78 -11.54 -30.36
CA LYS A 73 -2.34 -12.84 -29.93
C LYS A 73 -1.36 -13.56 -28.99
N ALA A 74 -0.09 -13.64 -29.36
CA ALA A 74 0.95 -14.27 -28.55
C ALA A 74 1.11 -13.59 -27.18
N SER A 75 1.11 -12.24 -27.16
CA SER A 75 1.19 -11.46 -25.93
C SER A 75 -0.01 -11.71 -25.00
N ILE A 76 -1.24 -11.77 -25.52
CA ILE A 76 -2.43 -12.09 -24.71
C ILE A 76 -2.33 -13.51 -24.13
N HIS A 77 -1.85 -14.50 -24.91
CA HIS A 77 -1.64 -15.86 -24.40
C HIS A 77 -0.60 -15.89 -23.27
N LYS A 78 0.46 -15.10 -23.39
CA LYS A 78 1.49 -14.96 -22.34
C LYS A 78 0.90 -14.40 -21.04
N HIS A 79 0.09 -13.34 -21.12
CA HIS A 79 -0.61 -12.78 -19.95
C HIS A 79 -1.59 -13.78 -19.33
N TYR A 80 -2.32 -14.52 -20.17
CA TYR A 80 -3.23 -15.57 -19.70
C TYR A 80 -2.50 -16.66 -18.91
N HIS A 81 -1.38 -17.18 -19.43
CA HIS A 81 -0.59 -18.18 -18.72
C HIS A 81 0.00 -17.63 -17.41
N HIS A 82 0.43 -16.37 -17.39
CA HIS A 82 0.95 -15.74 -16.19
C HIS A 82 -0.12 -15.59 -15.10
N LEU A 83 -1.32 -15.14 -15.46
CA LEU A 83 -2.48 -15.06 -14.55
C LEU A 83 -2.92 -16.45 -14.08
N GLN A 84 -2.87 -17.45 -14.95
CA GLN A 84 -3.23 -18.84 -14.62
C GLN A 84 -2.32 -19.47 -13.56
N VAL A 85 -1.05 -19.08 -13.51
CA VAL A 85 -0.11 -19.55 -12.48
C VAL A 85 -0.32 -18.83 -11.15
N ARG A 86 -0.71 -17.56 -11.17
CA ARG A 86 -0.79 -16.71 -9.97
C ARG A 86 -2.14 -16.73 -9.27
N GLU A 87 -3.23 -16.92 -10.01
CA GLU A 87 -4.57 -16.64 -9.52
C GLU A 87 -5.53 -17.82 -9.70
N SER A 88 -6.46 -17.99 -8.76
CA SER A 88 -7.46 -19.06 -8.80
C SER A 88 -8.68 -18.75 -9.67
N ILE A 89 -8.93 -17.46 -10.00
CA ILE A 89 -10.08 -17.01 -10.78
C ILE A 89 -9.60 -16.00 -11.82
N ILE A 90 -9.77 -16.33 -13.10
CA ILE A 90 -9.42 -15.46 -14.23
C ILE A 90 -10.72 -15.05 -14.93
N THR A 91 -10.87 -13.77 -15.27
CA THR A 91 -11.96 -13.27 -16.11
C THR A 91 -11.44 -12.66 -17.40
N ALA A 92 -12.28 -12.60 -18.45
CA ALA A 92 -11.90 -12.01 -19.73
C ALA A 92 -11.57 -10.50 -19.59
N GLU A 93 -12.27 -9.79 -18.70
CA GLU A 93 -12.01 -8.37 -18.40
C GLU A 93 -10.67 -8.18 -17.72
N LYS A 94 -10.35 -8.99 -16.71
CA LYS A 94 -9.06 -8.95 -16.02
C LYS A 94 -7.89 -9.22 -16.96
N LEU A 95 -8.03 -10.20 -17.86
CA LEU A 95 -7.01 -10.47 -18.88
C LEU A 95 -6.85 -9.31 -19.88
N LYS A 96 -7.95 -8.67 -20.29
CA LYS A 96 -7.91 -7.46 -21.13
C LYS A 96 -7.17 -6.34 -20.40
N ASN A 97 -7.48 -6.14 -19.12
CA ASN A 97 -6.95 -5.09 -18.29
C ASN A 97 -5.44 -5.26 -18.07
N ALA A 98 -4.99 -6.46 -17.72
CA ALA A 98 -3.58 -6.83 -17.69
C ALA A 98 -2.86 -6.59 -19.04
N PHE A 99 -3.46 -6.99 -20.17
CA PHE A 99 -2.87 -6.79 -21.50
C PHE A 99 -2.74 -5.30 -21.88
N LEU A 100 -3.73 -4.47 -21.53
CA LEU A 100 -3.71 -3.04 -21.83
C LEU A 100 -2.82 -2.23 -20.87
N GLY A 101 -2.19 -2.87 -19.90
CA GLY A 101 -1.46 -2.20 -18.82
C GLY A 101 -2.37 -1.45 -17.85
N HIS A 102 -3.67 -1.71 -17.93
CA HIS A 102 -4.65 -1.33 -16.92
C HIS A 102 -4.72 -2.47 -15.92
N ASP A 103 -3.63 -2.80 -15.23
CA ASP A 103 -3.71 -3.79 -14.16
C ASP A 103 -4.79 -3.32 -13.18
N GLU A 104 -5.86 -4.10 -13.04
CA GLU A 104 -6.91 -3.86 -12.04
C GLU A 104 -6.24 -3.89 -10.67
N ASP A 105 -6.22 -2.74 -10.00
CA ASP A 105 -6.22 -2.61 -8.55
C ASP A 105 -5.18 -3.45 -7.80
N HIS A 106 -3.91 -3.33 -8.17
CA HIS A 106 -2.90 -3.51 -7.13
C HIS A 106 -3.03 -2.32 -6.18
N GLU A 107 -3.82 -2.48 -5.12
CA GLU A 107 -3.88 -1.50 -4.03
C GLU A 107 -2.44 -1.15 -3.64
N THR A 108 -2.12 0.13 -3.68
CA THR A 108 -0.76 0.59 -3.41
C THR A 108 -0.54 0.75 -1.92
N LEU A 109 0.73 0.90 -1.53
CA LEU A 109 1.09 1.11 -0.14
C LEU A 109 0.38 2.33 0.45
N LEU A 110 0.40 3.48 -0.25
CA LEU A 110 -0.25 4.69 0.29
C LEU A 110 -1.77 4.60 0.27
N GLN A 111 -2.39 3.90 -0.68
CA GLN A 111 -3.84 3.70 -0.68
C GLN A 111 -4.31 2.92 0.56
N VAL A 112 -3.64 1.81 0.88
CA VAL A 112 -3.97 1.03 2.09
C VAL A 112 -3.62 1.81 3.35
N PHE A 113 -2.55 2.60 3.33
CA PHE A 113 -2.20 3.48 4.46
C PHE A 113 -3.30 4.54 4.68
N SER A 114 -3.74 5.24 3.64
CA SER A 114 -4.81 6.25 3.72
C SER A 114 -6.09 5.64 4.26
N ARG A 115 -6.53 4.49 3.72
CA ARG A 115 -7.72 3.79 4.20
C ARG A 115 -7.60 3.42 5.68
N HIS A 116 -6.42 2.92 6.10
CA HIS A 116 -6.15 2.64 7.51
C HIS A 116 -6.30 3.89 8.38
N ASN A 117 -5.77 5.04 7.92
CA ASN A 117 -5.84 6.30 8.66
C ASN A 117 -7.27 6.85 8.74
N GLU A 118 -8.04 6.78 7.66
CA GLU A 118 -9.45 7.15 7.63
C GLU A 118 -10.28 6.31 8.62
N ASP A 119 -10.09 4.99 8.63
CA ASP A 119 -10.78 4.11 9.57
C ASP A 119 -10.31 4.36 11.01
N PHE A 120 -9.01 4.62 11.21
CA PHE A 120 -8.47 4.98 12.52
C PHE A 120 -9.10 6.29 13.04
N GLN A 121 -9.28 7.28 12.16
CA GLN A 121 -9.88 8.56 12.48
C GLN A 121 -11.33 8.40 12.94
N LYS A 122 -12.13 7.55 12.27
CA LYS A 122 -13.51 7.24 12.67
C LYS A 122 -13.59 6.62 14.08
N LEU A 123 -12.54 5.92 14.52
CA LEU A 123 -12.45 5.31 15.84
C LEU A 123 -11.94 6.25 16.94
N VAL A 124 -11.49 7.46 16.58
CA VAL A 124 -11.06 8.48 17.56
C VAL A 124 -12.27 8.95 18.35
N GLY A 125 -12.14 8.97 19.68
CA GLY A 125 -13.26 9.32 20.59
C GLY A 125 -14.16 8.14 20.95
N VAL A 126 -14.05 7.01 20.24
CA VAL A 126 -14.71 5.75 20.62
C VAL A 126 -13.74 4.86 21.39
N CYS A 127 -12.67 4.42 20.74
CA CYS A 127 -11.70 3.48 21.33
C CYS A 127 -10.23 3.80 21.00
N LYS A 128 -9.98 4.85 20.21
CA LYS A 128 -8.64 5.31 19.83
C LYS A 128 -8.39 6.74 20.27
N SER A 129 -7.12 7.04 20.54
CA SER A 129 -6.69 8.39 20.93
C SER A 129 -6.24 9.19 19.72
N ASN A 130 -6.58 10.49 19.73
CA ASN A 130 -6.18 11.42 18.67
C ASN A 130 -4.64 11.52 18.53
N SER A 131 -3.91 11.42 19.64
CA SER A 131 -2.44 11.38 19.63
C SER A 131 -1.89 10.20 18.81
N THR A 132 -2.58 9.06 18.79
CA THR A 132 -2.14 7.89 18.01
C THR A 132 -2.45 8.06 16.52
N TYR A 133 -3.59 8.66 16.19
CA TYR A 133 -3.95 9.01 14.81
C TYR A 133 -2.87 9.89 14.16
N HIS A 134 -2.48 11.00 14.81
CA HIS A 134 -1.43 11.89 14.28
C HIS A 134 -0.07 11.20 14.09
N LYS A 135 0.22 10.13 14.86
CA LYS A 135 1.45 9.35 14.64
C LYS A 135 1.40 8.54 13.35
N TYR A 136 0.24 7.97 13.02
CA TYR A 136 0.05 7.26 11.75
C TYR A 136 0.01 8.23 10.55
N GLU A 137 -0.62 9.38 10.70
CA GLU A 137 -0.61 10.46 9.70
C GLU A 137 0.84 10.92 9.40
N LEU A 138 1.63 11.16 10.45
CA LEU A 138 3.04 11.50 10.31
C LEU A 138 3.84 10.37 9.63
N ALA A 139 3.57 9.11 9.99
CA ALA A 139 4.25 7.97 9.39
C ALA A 139 3.96 7.87 7.87
N GLN A 140 2.71 8.07 7.46
CA GLN A 140 2.33 8.13 6.04
C GLN A 140 3.05 9.26 5.30
N ARG A 141 3.09 10.47 5.89
CA ARG A 141 3.80 11.59 5.27
C ARG A 141 5.29 11.29 5.07
N ARG A 142 5.94 10.69 6.08
CA ARG A 142 7.37 10.36 6.01
C ARG A 142 7.68 9.31 4.96
N ILE A 143 6.81 8.33 4.75
CA ILE A 143 7.04 7.32 3.70
C ILE A 143 6.83 7.91 2.31
N GLU A 144 5.86 8.82 2.15
CA GLU A 144 5.62 9.55 0.90
C GLU A 144 6.79 10.48 0.55
N GLU A 145 7.34 11.21 1.54
CA GLU A 145 8.56 12.03 1.36
C GLU A 145 9.77 11.15 0.98
N PHE A 146 9.95 10.03 1.66
CA PHE A 146 11.02 9.07 1.36
C PHE A 146 10.94 8.54 -0.09
N MET A 147 9.75 8.10 -0.52
CA MET A 147 9.54 7.57 -1.86
C MET A 147 9.87 8.58 -2.95
N ARG A 148 9.45 9.84 -2.74
CA ARG A 148 9.78 10.95 -3.64
C ARG A 148 11.28 11.25 -3.68
N LEU A 149 11.95 11.30 -2.52
CA LEU A 149 13.36 11.66 -2.43
C LEU A 149 14.31 10.56 -2.94
N ARG A 150 14.03 9.29 -2.63
CA ARG A 150 14.95 8.18 -2.90
C ARG A 150 14.70 7.50 -4.24
N TYR A 151 13.44 7.34 -4.62
CA TYR A 151 13.06 6.56 -5.80
C TYR A 151 12.37 7.41 -6.88
N ASN A 152 12.06 8.68 -6.60
CA ASN A 152 11.31 9.57 -7.49
C ASN A 152 9.95 8.98 -7.93
N ILE A 153 9.29 8.27 -7.00
CA ILE A 153 7.96 7.69 -7.19
C ILE A 153 6.98 8.31 -6.21
N SER A 154 5.72 8.43 -6.64
CA SER A 154 4.64 8.92 -5.77
C SER A 154 4.07 7.81 -4.89
N ASP A 155 4.13 6.55 -5.33
CA ASP A 155 3.58 5.40 -4.62
C ASP A 155 4.27 4.10 -5.07
N ILE A 156 4.01 3.00 -4.37
CA ILE A 156 4.59 1.68 -4.65
C ILE A 156 3.55 0.58 -4.46
N ALA A 157 3.52 -0.38 -5.37
CA ALA A 157 2.69 -1.57 -5.22
C ALA A 157 3.30 -2.52 -4.18
N PHE A 158 2.46 -3.27 -3.45
CA PHE A 158 2.98 -4.14 -2.40
C PHE A 158 3.88 -5.28 -2.91
N HIS A 159 3.72 -5.70 -4.17
CA HIS A 159 4.56 -6.75 -4.75
C HIS A 159 6.02 -6.29 -4.98
N ASP A 160 6.23 -4.98 -5.11
CA ASP A 160 7.56 -4.37 -5.29
C ASP A 160 8.23 -4.03 -3.95
N LEU A 161 7.52 -4.19 -2.82
CA LEU A 161 8.11 -3.98 -1.50
C LEU A 161 9.13 -5.06 -1.19
N SER A 162 10.40 -4.64 -1.16
CA SER A 162 11.53 -5.50 -0.84
C SER A 162 12.07 -5.23 0.57
N LEU A 163 12.86 -6.18 1.09
CA LEU A 163 13.62 -5.96 2.33
C LEU A 163 14.56 -4.74 2.22
N MET A 164 15.07 -4.46 1.02
CA MET A 164 15.95 -3.32 0.79
C MET A 164 15.19 -1.99 0.89
N PHE A 165 13.95 -1.94 0.41
CA PHE A 165 13.10 -0.76 0.61
C PHE A 165 12.92 -0.45 2.11
N ILE A 166 12.68 -1.48 2.92
CA ILE A 166 12.51 -1.31 4.38
C ILE A 166 13.81 -0.80 5.03
N LYS A 167 14.96 -1.32 4.64
CA LYS A 167 16.27 -0.88 5.14
C LYS A 167 16.61 0.55 4.71
N ASP A 168 16.34 0.89 3.45
CA ASP A 168 16.55 2.24 2.92
C ASP A 168 15.64 3.25 3.63
N TYR A 169 14.39 2.86 3.92
CA TYR A 169 13.47 3.70 4.69
C TYR A 169 13.96 3.88 6.14
N GLU A 170 14.42 2.82 6.80
CA GLU A 170 15.01 2.92 8.14
C GLU A 170 16.23 3.84 8.15
N LEU A 171 17.10 3.74 7.14
CA LEU A 171 18.25 4.62 6.98
C LEU A 171 17.80 6.08 6.80
N TYR A 172 16.83 6.34 5.93
CA TYR A 172 16.25 7.68 5.71
C TYR A 172 15.72 8.31 7.00
N LEU A 173 14.99 7.55 7.81
CA LEU A 173 14.45 8.03 9.08
C LEU A 173 15.54 8.47 10.06
N ARG A 174 16.69 7.78 10.05
CA ARG A 174 17.83 8.06 10.96
C ARG A 174 18.73 9.18 10.43
N THR A 175 18.96 9.25 9.13
CA THR A 175 19.91 10.21 8.54
C THR A 175 19.24 11.52 8.15
N HIS A 176 18.14 11.46 7.40
CA HIS A 176 17.47 12.64 6.86
C HIS A 176 16.49 13.24 7.87
N CYS A 177 15.64 12.42 8.49
CA CYS A 177 14.71 12.90 9.53
C CYS A 177 15.35 13.05 10.91
N LYS A 178 16.61 12.61 11.09
CA LYS A 178 17.38 12.67 12.35
C LYS A 178 16.61 12.14 13.57
N LEU A 179 15.78 11.11 13.37
CA LEU A 179 14.97 10.53 14.44
C LEU A 179 15.83 9.66 15.36
N SER A 180 15.51 9.66 16.66
CA SER A 180 16.14 8.74 17.60
C SER A 180 15.78 7.29 17.29
N ASN A 181 16.64 6.34 17.68
CA ASN A 181 16.47 4.92 17.37
C ASN A 181 15.07 4.39 17.70
N ASN A 182 14.52 4.75 18.86
CA ASN A 182 13.20 4.28 19.28
C ASN A 182 12.06 4.90 18.47
N VAL A 183 12.19 6.15 18.04
CA VAL A 183 11.18 6.82 17.22
C VAL A 183 11.22 6.26 15.80
N ALA A 184 12.41 6.07 15.22
CA ALA A 184 12.57 5.40 13.93
C ALA A 184 11.99 3.98 13.96
N ALA A 185 12.31 3.19 14.99
CA ALA A 185 11.75 1.86 15.19
C ALA A 185 10.21 1.88 15.26
N LYS A 186 9.62 2.88 15.92
CA LYS A 186 8.16 3.05 15.96
C LYS A 186 7.56 3.37 14.58
N MET A 187 8.22 4.20 13.77
CA MET A 187 7.79 4.47 12.40
C MET A 187 7.83 3.20 11.54
N ILE A 188 8.88 2.39 11.67
CA ILE A 188 8.97 1.07 11.00
C ILE A 188 7.86 0.12 11.48
N GLN A 189 7.48 0.17 12.76
CA GLN A 189 6.36 -0.61 13.28
C GLN A 189 5.01 -0.21 12.67
N TYR A 190 4.78 1.09 12.44
CA TYR A 190 3.57 1.56 11.76
C TYR A 190 3.52 1.04 10.32
N LEU A 191 4.63 1.13 9.57
CA LEU A 191 4.72 0.55 8.23
C LEU A 191 4.47 -0.96 8.25
N LYS A 192 5.10 -1.69 9.18
CA LYS A 192 4.89 -3.13 9.34
C LYS A 192 3.42 -3.46 9.61
N LYS A 193 2.70 -2.62 10.37
CA LYS A 193 1.26 -2.82 10.61
C LYS A 193 0.46 -2.74 9.32
N ILE A 194 0.73 -1.75 8.46
CA ILE A 194 0.06 -1.60 7.15
C ILE A 194 0.34 -2.80 6.24
N VAL A 195 1.61 -3.22 6.14
CA VAL A 195 2.00 -4.39 5.35
C VAL A 195 1.36 -5.68 5.89
N THR A 196 1.24 -5.83 7.21
CA THR A 196 0.55 -6.97 7.82
C THR A 196 -0.95 -6.94 7.50
N THR A 197 -1.59 -5.76 7.50
CA THR A 197 -2.99 -5.61 7.09
C THR A 197 -3.15 -6.04 5.63
N ALA A 198 -2.27 -5.57 4.73
CA ALA A 198 -2.30 -5.97 3.32
C ALA A 198 -2.14 -7.48 3.13
N ARG A 199 -1.24 -8.11 3.91
CA ARG A 199 -1.08 -9.57 3.92
C ARG A 199 -2.35 -10.29 4.36
N ASN A 200 -2.97 -9.83 5.44
CA ASN A 200 -4.18 -10.45 5.98
C ASN A 200 -5.38 -10.31 5.03
N SER A 201 -5.41 -9.23 4.24
CA SER A 201 -6.39 -9.01 3.17
C SER A 201 -6.09 -9.79 1.87
N GLY A 202 -4.97 -10.53 1.81
CA GLY A 202 -4.58 -11.32 0.63
C GLY A 202 -3.87 -10.53 -0.48
N LEU A 203 -3.53 -9.25 -0.26
CA LEU A 203 -2.83 -8.41 -1.24
C LEU A 203 -1.36 -8.81 -1.44
N ILE A 204 -0.76 -9.44 -0.42
CA ILE A 204 0.59 -10.01 -0.51
C ILE A 204 0.64 -11.43 0.04
N GLN A 205 1.37 -12.30 -0.67
CA GLN A 205 1.64 -13.65 -0.20
C GLN A 205 2.94 -13.74 0.62
N LYS A 206 3.97 -12.99 0.22
CA LYS A 206 5.28 -12.98 0.87
C LYS A 206 5.40 -11.77 1.80
N ASP A 207 5.85 -12.00 3.03
CA ASP A 207 6.10 -10.93 3.99
C ASP A 207 7.49 -10.29 3.77
N PRO A 208 7.58 -9.01 3.36
CA PRO A 208 8.86 -8.33 3.16
C PRO A 208 9.58 -8.02 4.48
N PHE A 209 8.87 -8.05 5.62
CA PHE A 209 9.44 -7.86 6.95
C PHE A 209 9.95 -9.15 7.60
N ALA A 210 9.82 -10.31 6.97
CA ALA A 210 10.10 -11.61 7.59
C ALA A 210 11.51 -11.71 8.21
N SER A 211 12.52 -11.12 7.58
CA SER A 211 13.91 -11.13 8.06
C SER A 211 14.35 -9.81 8.70
N HIS A 212 13.45 -8.85 8.90
CA HIS A 212 13.77 -7.52 9.43
C HIS A 212 13.50 -7.44 10.94
N ASN A 213 14.55 -7.22 11.73
CA ASN A 213 14.43 -7.15 13.19
C ASN A 213 14.40 -5.69 13.67
N ILE A 214 13.24 -5.25 14.15
CA ILE A 214 13.02 -3.90 14.68
C ILE A 214 13.46 -3.88 16.16
N LYS A 215 14.64 -3.32 16.44
CA LYS A 215 15.15 -3.18 17.81
C LYS A 215 14.72 -1.86 18.44
N ILE A 216 14.03 -1.95 19.59
CA ILE A 216 13.77 -0.80 20.47
C ILE A 216 14.73 -0.91 21.64
N ASN A 217 15.53 0.13 21.86
CA ASN A 217 16.44 0.18 22.99
C ASN A 217 15.65 0.60 24.23
N ARG A 218 15.79 -0.15 25.33
CA ARG A 218 15.26 0.31 26.61
C ARG A 218 16.01 1.57 27.01
N VAL A 219 15.28 2.66 27.19
CA VAL A 219 15.82 3.89 27.76
C VAL A 219 15.52 3.82 29.24
N ASP A 220 16.57 3.79 30.06
CA ASP A 220 16.43 3.99 31.49
C ASP A 220 15.93 5.42 31.71
N ARG A 221 14.78 5.54 32.36
CA ARG A 221 14.17 6.85 32.65
C ARG A 221 14.71 7.43 33.96
N GLY A 222 15.59 6.69 34.65
CA GLY A 222 15.97 6.96 36.01
C GLY A 222 14.79 6.78 36.97
N TYR A 223 15.10 6.87 38.25
CA TYR A 223 14.12 7.02 39.32
C TYR A 223 14.68 8.05 40.29
N LEU A 224 13.79 8.76 40.98
CA LEU A 224 14.22 9.65 42.04
C LEU A 224 14.59 8.83 43.26
N ASP A 225 15.77 9.06 43.81
CA ASP A 225 16.13 8.54 45.12
C ASP A 225 15.46 9.34 46.25
N LYS A 226 15.55 8.84 47.48
CA LYS A 226 14.94 9.50 48.64
C LYS A 226 15.53 10.90 48.89
N GLN A 227 16.83 11.08 48.66
CA GLN A 227 17.51 12.36 48.89
C GLN A 227 17.11 13.40 47.85
N GLU A 228 16.97 13.01 46.58
CA GLU A 228 16.47 13.81 45.48
C GLU A 228 15.02 14.23 45.72
N LEU A 229 14.18 13.32 46.21
CA LEU A 229 12.81 13.64 46.61
C LEU A 229 12.77 14.65 47.76
N GLU A 230 13.62 14.49 48.79
CA GLU A 230 13.72 15.45 49.89
C GLU A 230 14.23 16.82 49.43
N LYS A 231 15.15 16.85 48.47
CA LYS A 231 15.59 18.11 47.83
C LYS A 231 14.45 18.80 47.10
N ILE A 232 13.62 18.05 46.37
CA ILE A 232 12.42 18.59 45.69
C ILE A 232 11.44 19.14 46.72
N LEU A 233 11.18 18.42 47.81
CA LEU A 233 10.26 18.83 48.88
C LEU A 233 10.71 20.14 49.55
N LYS A 234 12.00 20.25 49.89
CA LYS A 234 12.58 21.41 50.58
C LYS A 234 12.91 22.57 49.65
N LYS A 235 12.70 22.42 48.34
CA LYS A 235 13.01 23.48 47.38
C LYS A 235 12.05 24.65 47.58
N GLU A 236 12.60 25.82 47.90
CA GLU A 236 11.85 27.07 47.89
C GLU A 236 11.53 27.46 46.45
N ILE A 237 10.23 27.63 46.17
CA ILE A 237 9.71 27.96 44.85
C ILE A 237 8.95 29.29 44.97
N SER A 238 9.42 30.32 44.29
CA SER A 238 8.83 31.66 44.36
C SER A 238 7.46 31.77 43.68
N PHE A 239 7.14 30.86 42.75
CA PHE A 239 5.89 30.87 41.99
C PHE A 239 4.87 29.86 42.54
N LYS A 240 3.73 30.36 43.02
CA LYS A 240 2.63 29.56 43.59
C LYS A 240 2.16 28.40 42.70
N ARG A 241 2.15 28.57 41.38
CA ARG A 241 1.79 27.49 40.44
C ARG A 241 2.79 26.33 40.47
N LEU A 242 4.08 26.64 40.54
CA LEU A 242 5.13 25.62 40.59
C LEU A 242 5.19 24.94 41.96
N GLU A 243 4.85 25.67 43.03
CA GLU A 243 4.65 25.11 44.37
C GLU A 243 3.53 24.06 44.37
N GLN A 244 2.37 24.39 43.78
CA GLN A 244 1.27 23.43 43.62
C GLN A 244 1.68 22.20 42.81
N VAL A 245 2.47 22.37 41.74
CA VAL A 245 2.99 21.25 40.95
C VAL A 245 3.92 20.35 41.78
N ARG A 246 4.81 20.94 42.59
CA ARG A 246 5.66 20.19 43.53
C ARG A 246 4.81 19.40 44.52
N ASP A 247 3.82 20.04 45.13
CA ASP A 247 3.01 19.42 46.17
C ASP A 247 2.16 18.27 45.61
N ILE A 248 1.56 18.44 44.42
CA ILE A 248 0.86 17.36 43.71
C ILE A 248 1.83 16.23 43.33
N PHE A 249 3.04 16.56 42.86
CA PHE A 249 4.05 15.57 42.50
C PHE A 249 4.46 14.72 43.72
N ILE A 250 4.76 15.35 44.85
CA ILE A 250 5.08 14.67 46.12
C ILE A 250 3.89 13.85 46.61
N PHE A 251 2.68 14.41 46.56
CA PHE A 251 1.45 13.71 46.94
C PHE A 251 1.23 12.45 46.10
N CYS A 252 1.37 12.53 44.78
CA CYS A 252 1.26 11.38 43.87
C CYS A 252 2.33 10.33 44.14
N TYR A 253 3.57 10.74 44.44
CA TYR A 253 4.64 9.81 44.80
C TYR A 253 4.32 9.05 46.10
N ARG A 254 3.87 9.77 47.14
CA ARG A 254 3.51 9.16 48.44
C ARG A 254 2.27 8.29 48.36
N SER A 255 1.20 8.78 47.72
CA SER A 255 -0.07 8.04 47.56
C SER A 255 0.08 6.73 46.77
N ARG A 256 1.10 6.65 45.89
CA ARG A 256 1.42 5.44 45.13
C ARG A 256 2.25 4.43 45.93
N ILE A 257 2.91 4.87 47.01
CA ILE A 257 3.56 4.00 47.99
C ILE A 257 2.52 3.47 48.99
N ASP A 258 1.54 4.29 49.36
CA ASP A 258 0.48 3.91 50.29
C ASP A 258 -0.61 2.99 49.69
N SER A 259 -0.65 2.83 48.37
CA SER A 259 -1.44 1.74 47.76
C SER A 259 -0.80 0.36 47.92
N LEU A 260 0.44 0.27 48.43
CA LEU A 260 1.06 -0.97 48.93
C LEU A 260 0.91 -1.14 50.45
N LEU A 261 0.53 -0.09 51.18
CA LEU A 261 0.25 -0.10 52.63
C LEU A 261 -0.94 0.83 52.94
N SER A 262 -2.15 0.35 52.69
CA SER A 262 -3.44 0.76 53.30
C SER A 262 -3.51 2.17 53.91
N ILE A 263 -3.59 3.24 53.11
CA ILE A 263 -4.09 4.53 53.63
C ILE A 263 -5.62 4.48 53.76
N LYS A 264 -6.08 4.44 55.02
CA LYS A 264 -7.40 4.94 55.41
C LYS A 264 -7.39 6.46 55.24
N LEU A 265 -8.05 6.95 54.19
CA LEU A 265 -8.53 8.33 54.14
C LEU A 265 -9.64 8.48 55.19
N GLY A 266 -9.23 8.82 56.41
CA GLY A 266 -10.13 9.09 57.52
C GLY A 266 -9.40 9.91 58.56
N ILE A 267 -9.13 11.18 58.23
CA ILE A 267 -9.09 12.35 59.13
C ILE A 267 -9.01 13.56 58.16
N LEU A 268 -10.19 14.05 57.79
CA LEU A 268 -10.45 15.43 57.38
C LEU A 268 -11.97 15.64 57.56
N TYR A 269 -12.37 15.60 58.84
CA TYR A 269 -13.47 16.35 59.44
C TYR A 269 -13.06 16.60 60.89
#